data_AF-A0A368FX16-F1
#
_entry.id   AF-A0A368FX16-F1
#
_cell.length_a   1.000
_cell.length_b   1.000
_cell.length_c   1.000
_cell.angle_alpha   90.00
_cell.angle_beta   90.00
_cell.angle_gamma   90.00
#
_symmetry.space_group_name_H-M   'P 1'
#
loop_
_entity.id
_entity.type
_entity.pdbx_description
1 polymer ?
#
loop_
_entity_poly.entity_id
_entity_poly.type
_entity_poly.pdbx_seq_one_letter_code
_entity_poly.pdbx_strand_id
1 'polypeptide(L)'
;MLNELIAYNPETDHLSVMLDDLYFPNGVEVARGKVLVAEMGMARILRYSPSSRTTSVLIDNLPGYPDNIRQASDGHLWVPLAAVRADGDNWLAARPTLRGLLTKLLSPQAVQIVAEWMTQKYGLVLKVDLESGKVLESLHDPTGRISDVTTALEDGRGNLLLGSDANYYVAKLKL
;
A
#
# COMPACT_ATOMS: atom_id res chain seq x y z
N MET A 1 6.70 -14.75 -8.47
CA MET A 1 5.77 -14.88 -7.32
C MET A 1 4.39 -15.08 -7.90
N LEU A 2 3.61 -16.02 -7.34
CA LEU A 2 2.18 -16.11 -7.63
C LEU A 2 1.50 -14.99 -6.85
N ASN A 3 0.76 -14.12 -7.53
CA ASN A 3 0.08 -12.97 -6.93
C ASN A 3 -1.40 -13.31 -6.80
N GLU A 4 -1.76 -13.86 -5.64
CA GLU A 4 -3.06 -14.48 -5.41
C GLU A 4 -3.66 -14.02 -4.07
N LEU A 5 -4.99 -13.96 -4.01
CA LEU A 5 -5.74 -13.96 -2.76
C LEU A 5 -6.11 -15.40 -2.43
N ILE A 6 -5.61 -15.92 -1.32
CA ILE A 6 -5.85 -17.30 -0.90
C ILE A 6 -6.69 -17.31 0.38
N ALA A 7 -7.67 -18.20 0.44
CA ALA A 7 -8.42 -18.52 1.65
C ALA A 7 -7.99 -19.89 2.18
N TYR A 8 -7.77 -19.96 3.50
CA TYR A 8 -7.48 -21.20 4.21
C TYR A 8 -8.67 -21.58 5.10
N ASN A 9 -9.14 -22.81 4.98
CA ASN A 9 -10.08 -23.41 5.92
C ASN A 9 -9.34 -24.34 6.89
N PRO A 10 -9.19 -23.97 8.18
CA PRO A 10 -8.49 -24.78 9.17
C PRO A 10 -9.26 -26.05 9.60
N GLU A 11 -10.58 -26.10 9.40
CA GLU A 11 -11.38 -27.28 9.76
C GLU A 11 -11.18 -28.43 8.75
N THR A 12 -11.00 -28.09 7.48
CA THR A 12 -10.84 -29.06 6.38
C THR A 12 -9.41 -29.14 5.86
N ASP A 13 -8.49 -28.35 6.42
CA ASP A 13 -7.11 -28.17 5.97
C ASP A 13 -7.00 -27.90 4.46
N HIS A 14 -7.84 -26.99 3.96
CA HIS A 14 -7.98 -26.73 2.52
C HIS A 14 -7.61 -25.29 2.17
N LEU A 15 -6.75 -25.12 1.16
CA LEU A 15 -6.42 -23.83 0.57
C LEU A 15 -7.20 -23.62 -0.73
N SER A 16 -7.72 -22.42 -0.94
CA SER A 16 -8.46 -22.06 -2.14
C SER A 16 -7.99 -20.71 -2.68
N VAL A 17 -7.67 -20.67 -3.97
CA VAL A 17 -7.42 -19.42 -4.68
C VAL A 17 -8.76 -18.73 -4.90
N MET A 18 -8.91 -17.55 -4.31
CA MET A 18 -10.14 -16.73 -4.38
C MET A 18 -10.05 -15.73 -5.53
N LEU A 19 -8.86 -15.18 -5.75
CA LEU A 19 -8.48 -14.35 -6.88
C LEU A 19 -7.04 -14.68 -7.28
N ASP A 20 -6.79 -14.64 -8.58
CA ASP A 20 -5.48 -14.77 -9.21
C ASP A 20 -5.19 -13.54 -10.10
N ASP A 21 -4.03 -13.56 -10.76
CA ASP A 21 -3.57 -12.51 -11.69
C ASP A 21 -3.57 -11.09 -11.07
N LEU A 22 -3.28 -11.01 -9.77
CA LEU A 22 -3.14 -9.74 -9.08
C LEU A 22 -1.76 -9.13 -9.36
N TYR A 23 -1.66 -7.82 -9.21
CA TYR A 23 -0.42 -7.07 -9.38
C TYR A 23 0.11 -6.64 -8.02
N PHE A 24 0.92 -7.52 -7.42
CA PHE A 24 1.54 -7.31 -6.12
C PHE A 24 0.50 -6.98 -5.01
N PRO A 25 -0.38 -7.96 -4.66
CA PRO A 25 -1.39 -7.77 -3.63
C PRO A 25 -0.75 -7.76 -2.23
N ASN A 26 -0.53 -6.56 -1.70
CA ASN A 26 0.33 -6.35 -0.53
C ASN A 26 -0.46 -6.31 0.80
N GLY A 27 -1.72 -5.89 0.74
CA GLY A 27 -2.59 -5.81 1.93
C GLY A 27 -3.91 -6.54 1.73
N VAL A 28 -4.42 -7.17 2.79
CA VAL A 28 -5.73 -7.81 2.84
C VAL A 28 -6.44 -7.44 4.14
N GLU A 29 -7.75 -7.17 4.05
CA GLU A 29 -8.62 -6.88 5.20
C GLU A 29 -10.02 -7.44 4.97
N VAL A 30 -10.64 -7.99 6.00
CA VAL A 30 -12.02 -8.50 5.93
C VAL A 30 -12.94 -7.53 6.65
N ALA A 31 -13.84 -6.90 5.90
CA ALA A 31 -14.76 -5.91 6.45
C ALA A 31 -16.16 -6.08 5.86
N ARG A 32 -17.17 -6.11 6.72
CA ARG A 32 -18.60 -6.20 6.35
C ARG A 32 -18.92 -7.36 5.37
N GLY A 33 -18.29 -8.53 5.58
CA GLY A 33 -18.49 -9.71 4.73
C GLY A 33 -17.87 -9.61 3.32
N LYS A 34 -17.02 -8.61 3.09
CA LYS A 34 -16.21 -8.45 1.88
C LYS A 34 -14.73 -8.59 2.25
N VAL A 35 -13.93 -8.97 1.25
CA VAL A 35 -12.47 -8.99 1.36
C VAL A 35 -11.93 -7.84 0.54
N LEU A 36 -11.17 -6.96 1.19
CA LEU A 36 -10.47 -5.87 0.54
C LEU A 36 -9.04 -6.29 0.25
N VAL A 37 -8.53 -5.89 -0.91
CA VAL A 37 -7.17 -6.21 -1.34
C VAL A 37 -6.50 -4.93 -1.81
N ALA A 38 -5.40 -4.54 -1.17
CA ALA A 38 -4.51 -3.50 -1.65
C ALA A 38 -3.61 -4.08 -2.74
N GLU A 39 -3.90 -3.73 -4.00
CA GLU A 39 -3.13 -4.17 -5.15
C GLU A 39 -2.10 -3.09 -5.48
N MET A 40 -0.92 -3.25 -4.86
CA MET A 40 0.13 -2.25 -4.86
C MET A 40 0.59 -1.89 -6.28
N GLY A 41 0.82 -2.90 -7.12
CA GLY A 41 1.30 -2.71 -8.48
C GLY A 41 0.33 -1.93 -9.39
N MET A 42 -0.95 -1.87 -9.01
CA MET A 42 -1.99 -1.13 -9.74
C MET A 42 -2.44 0.13 -8.99
N ALA A 43 -1.82 0.47 -7.86
CA ALA A 43 -2.17 1.61 -7.02
C ALA A 43 -3.68 1.72 -6.76
N ARG A 44 -4.32 0.61 -6.38
CA ARG A 44 -5.78 0.53 -6.16
C ARG A 44 -6.14 -0.41 -5.02
N ILE A 45 -7.39 -0.32 -4.58
CA ILE A 45 -8.00 -1.26 -3.63
C ILE A 45 -9.16 -1.97 -4.33
N LEU A 46 -9.10 -3.29 -4.34
CA LEU A 46 -10.17 -4.16 -4.81
C LEU A 46 -11.10 -4.54 -3.65
N ARG A 47 -12.37 -4.76 -3.98
CA ARG A 47 -13.39 -5.31 -3.09
C ARG A 47 -13.92 -6.60 -3.70
N TYR A 48 -13.63 -7.71 -3.04
CA TYR A 48 -14.09 -9.05 -3.39
C TYR A 48 -15.25 -9.48 -2.50
N SER A 49 -16.24 -10.12 -3.10
CA SER A 49 -17.41 -10.68 -2.41
C SER A 49 -17.35 -12.20 -2.47
N PRO A 50 -16.99 -12.90 -1.39
CA PRO A 50 -16.88 -14.37 -1.39
C PRO A 50 -18.19 -15.08 -1.74
N SER A 51 -19.34 -14.52 -1.32
CA SER A 51 -20.66 -15.13 -1.56
C SER A 51 -21.08 -15.11 -3.02
N SER A 52 -20.82 -14.00 -3.73
CA SER A 52 -21.15 -13.84 -5.15
C SER A 52 -19.98 -14.15 -6.09
N ARG A 53 -18.77 -14.33 -5.56
CA ARG A 53 -17.51 -14.49 -6.31
C ARG A 53 -17.28 -13.35 -7.32
N THR A 54 -17.62 -12.14 -6.92
CA THR A 54 -17.47 -10.94 -7.76
C THR A 54 -16.44 -9.99 -7.18
N THR A 55 -15.66 -9.38 -8.06
CA THR A 55 -14.68 -8.34 -7.70
C THR A 55 -15.11 -7.01 -8.28
N SER A 56 -14.92 -5.94 -7.52
CA SER A 56 -15.12 -4.55 -7.93
C SER A 56 -13.94 -3.71 -7.48
N VAL A 57 -13.68 -2.59 -8.15
CA VAL A 57 -12.73 -1.58 -7.67
C VAL A 57 -13.42 -0.74 -6.60
N LEU A 58 -12.82 -0.63 -5.41
CA LEU A 58 -13.28 0.29 -4.37
C LEU A 58 -12.76 1.71 -4.66
N ILE A 59 -11.45 1.82 -4.88
CA ILE A 59 -10.75 3.06 -5.25
C ILE A 59 -9.55 2.71 -6.13
N ASP A 60 -9.28 3.52 -7.15
CA ASP A 60 -8.11 3.41 -8.02
C ASP A 60 -7.32 4.72 -8.06
N ASN A 61 -6.24 4.71 -8.86
CA ASN A 61 -5.34 5.85 -9.06
C ASN A 61 -4.92 6.52 -7.75
N LEU A 62 -4.57 5.70 -6.76
CA LEU A 62 -4.07 6.18 -5.49
C LEU A 62 -2.81 7.05 -5.72
N PRO A 63 -2.60 8.08 -4.87
CA PRO A 63 -1.44 8.96 -4.97
C PRO A 63 -0.14 8.29 -4.50
N GLY A 64 -0.16 6.97 -4.28
CA GLY A 64 0.93 6.19 -3.73
C GLY A 64 0.61 4.70 -3.80
N TYR A 65 1.53 3.89 -3.29
CA TYR A 65 1.48 2.44 -3.37
C TYR A 65 0.89 1.87 -2.08
N PRO A 66 -0.35 1.32 -2.11
CA PRO A 66 -1.01 0.85 -0.91
C PRO A 66 -0.37 -0.42 -0.35
N ASP A 67 -0.37 -0.51 0.98
CA ASP A 67 0.18 -1.63 1.75
C ASP A 67 -0.87 -2.13 2.76
N ASN A 68 -0.49 -2.82 3.85
CA ASN A 68 -1.32 -3.49 4.86
C ASN A 68 -2.52 -2.67 5.36
N ILE A 69 -3.60 -2.63 4.57
CA ILE A 69 -4.85 -1.95 4.87
C ILE A 69 -5.51 -2.53 6.12
N ARG A 70 -6.11 -1.68 6.95
CA ARG A 70 -6.79 -2.08 8.18
C ARG A 70 -8.11 -1.35 8.35
N GLN A 71 -9.12 -2.04 8.86
CA GLN A 71 -10.38 -1.38 9.20
C GLN A 71 -10.15 -0.43 10.39
N ALA A 72 -10.63 0.81 10.25
CA ALA A 72 -10.65 1.81 11.30
C ALA A 72 -11.77 1.51 12.33
N SER A 73 -11.69 2.08 13.53
CA SER A 73 -12.70 1.84 14.57
C SER A 73 -14.09 2.37 14.23
N ASP A 74 -14.16 3.39 13.37
CA ASP A 74 -15.42 3.92 12.82
C ASP A 74 -15.94 3.14 11.60
N GLY A 75 -15.27 2.04 11.24
CA GLY A 75 -15.68 1.13 10.19
C GLY A 75 -15.28 1.53 8.78
N HIS A 76 -14.49 2.60 8.61
CA HIS A 76 -13.82 2.96 7.37
C HIS A 76 -12.47 2.22 7.22
N LEU A 77 -11.64 2.59 6.25
CA LEU A 77 -10.41 1.88 5.92
C LEU A 77 -9.19 2.79 6.05
N TRP A 78 -8.21 2.41 6.86
CA TRP A 78 -6.88 2.98 6.83
C TRP A 78 -6.06 2.37 5.70
N VAL A 79 -5.46 3.24 4.89
CA VAL A 79 -4.68 2.89 3.71
C VAL A 79 -3.29 3.54 3.82
N PRO A 80 -2.30 2.81 4.38
CA PRO A 80 -0.92 3.28 4.39
C PRO A 80 -0.33 3.20 2.97
N LEU A 81 0.48 4.20 2.58
CA LEU A 81 1.17 4.22 1.30
C LEU A 81 2.68 4.12 1.51
N ALA A 82 3.27 3.03 1.00
CA ALA A 82 4.69 2.72 1.12
C ALA A 82 5.58 3.69 0.32
N ALA A 83 5.05 4.30 -0.73
CA ALA A 83 5.66 5.50 -1.31
C ALA A 83 4.57 6.34 -1.97
N VAL A 84 4.79 7.64 -2.04
CA VAL A 84 3.97 8.53 -2.86
C VAL A 84 4.43 8.44 -4.31
N ARG A 85 3.47 8.49 -5.24
CA ARG A 85 3.77 8.60 -6.66
C ARG A 85 4.11 10.05 -6.94
N ALA A 86 5.36 10.33 -7.26
CA ALA A 86 5.72 11.66 -7.75
C ALA A 86 5.40 11.76 -9.24
N ASP A 87 4.88 12.91 -9.69
CA ASP A 87 4.84 13.27 -11.13
C ASP A 87 6.25 13.20 -11.77
N GLY A 88 7.30 13.20 -10.94
CA GLY A 88 8.70 13.09 -11.30
C GLY A 88 9.37 11.72 -11.13
N ASP A 89 8.70 10.66 -10.65
CA ASP A 89 9.35 9.33 -10.48
C ASP A 89 9.85 8.74 -11.81
N ASN A 90 9.36 9.30 -12.92
CA ASN A 90 9.82 8.98 -14.25
C ASN A 90 11.07 9.76 -14.67
N TRP A 91 11.73 10.59 -13.86
CA TRP A 91 12.83 11.44 -14.36
C TRP A 91 14.01 10.64 -14.95
N LEU A 92 14.31 9.47 -14.38
CA LEU A 92 15.31 8.52 -14.88
C LEU A 92 14.80 7.76 -16.10
N ALA A 93 13.55 7.30 -16.07
CA ALA A 93 12.92 6.58 -17.18
C ALA A 93 12.57 7.48 -18.38
N ALA A 94 12.32 8.77 -18.14
CA ALA A 94 12.12 9.84 -19.11
C ALA A 94 13.45 10.36 -19.68
N ARG A 95 14.60 9.89 -19.17
CA ARG A 95 15.94 10.18 -19.69
C ARG A 95 16.69 8.87 -20.00
N PRO A 96 16.32 8.15 -21.07
CA PRO A 96 16.88 6.83 -21.41
C PRO A 96 18.41 6.83 -21.53
N THR A 97 18.99 7.94 -21.99
CA THR A 97 20.44 8.13 -22.13
C THR A 97 21.14 8.21 -20.76
N LEU A 98 20.56 8.94 -19.81
CA LEU A 98 21.07 9.04 -18.44
C LEU A 98 20.92 7.72 -17.70
N ARG A 99 19.77 7.05 -17.84
CA ARG A 99 19.55 5.69 -17.32
C ARG A 99 20.60 4.72 -17.87
N GLY A 100 20.80 4.70 -19.19
CA GLY A 100 21.79 3.84 -19.83
C GLY A 100 23.24 4.14 -19.43
N LEU A 101 23.55 5.40 -19.10
CA LEU A 101 24.86 5.80 -18.59
C LEU A 101 25.05 5.31 -17.14
N LEU A 102 24.05 5.53 -16.28
CA LEU A 102 24.09 5.11 -14.87
C LEU A 102 24.14 3.59 -14.73
N THR A 103 23.35 2.83 -15.51
CA THR A 103 23.37 1.36 -15.45
C THR A 103 24.64 0.73 -16.01
N LYS A 104 25.40 1.48 -16.83
CA LYS A 104 26.71 1.02 -17.36
C LYS A 104 27.87 1.39 -16.44
N LEU A 105 27.77 2.51 -15.73
CA LEU A 105 28.85 3.02 -14.86
C LEU A 105 28.72 2.57 -13.40
N LEU A 106 27.50 2.33 -12.92
CA LEU A 106 27.21 1.99 -11.53
C LEU A 106 26.69 0.57 -11.43
N SER A 107 27.03 -0.14 -10.35
CA SER A 107 26.39 -1.42 -10.04
C SER A 107 24.89 -1.23 -9.78
N PRO A 108 24.06 -2.28 -9.93
CA PRO A 108 22.64 -2.21 -9.59
C PRO A 108 22.39 -1.68 -8.17
N GLN A 109 23.24 -2.05 -7.20
CA GLN A 109 23.14 -1.52 -5.84
C GLN A 109 23.42 -0.01 -5.77
N ALA A 110 24.43 0.47 -6.49
CA ALA A 110 24.76 1.90 -6.51
C ALA A 110 23.67 2.73 -7.22
N VAL A 111 23.04 2.20 -8.28
CA VAL A 111 21.88 2.84 -8.91
C VAL A 111 20.70 2.93 -7.94
N GLN A 112 20.44 1.86 -7.18
CA GLN A 112 19.38 1.84 -6.18
C GLN A 112 19.62 2.85 -5.04
N ILE A 113 20.84 2.91 -4.50
CA ILE A 113 21.23 3.89 -3.47
C ILE A 113 21.03 5.33 -3.96
N VAL A 114 21.42 5.62 -5.21
CA VAL A 114 21.22 6.95 -5.81
C VAL A 114 19.74 7.26 -6.00
N ALA A 115 18.94 6.28 -6.44
CA ALA A 115 17.50 6.44 -6.58
C ALA A 115 16.83 6.71 -5.23
N GLU A 116 17.17 5.94 -4.20
CA GLU A 116 16.68 6.13 -2.82
C GLU A 116 17.07 7.49 -2.25
N TRP A 117 18.31 7.95 -2.46
CA TRP A 117 18.76 9.28 -2.04
C TRP A 117 18.02 10.42 -2.74
N MET A 118 17.67 10.22 -4.02
CA MET A 118 16.93 11.20 -4.82
C MET A 118 15.41 11.19 -4.57
N THR A 119 14.89 10.10 -4.00
CA THR A 119 13.45 9.96 -3.75
C THR A 119 13.10 10.78 -2.52
N GLN A 120 12.16 11.71 -2.67
CA GLN A 120 11.69 12.48 -1.51
C GLN A 120 10.98 11.54 -0.53
N LYS A 121 11.53 11.45 0.68
CA LYS A 121 10.89 10.75 1.78
C LYS A 121 9.60 11.49 2.14
N TYR A 122 8.49 10.75 2.16
CA TYR A 122 7.16 11.29 2.40
C TYR A 122 6.32 10.25 3.13
N GLY A 123 5.66 10.66 4.21
CA GLY A 123 4.66 9.82 4.90
C GLY A 123 3.27 10.12 4.39
N LEU A 124 2.53 9.10 3.97
CA LEU A 124 1.13 9.25 3.60
C LEU A 124 0.29 8.07 4.09
N VAL A 125 -0.78 8.39 4.81
CA VAL A 125 -1.85 7.46 5.16
C VAL A 125 -3.17 8.10 4.76
N LEU A 126 -4.02 7.35 4.07
CA LEU A 126 -5.37 7.80 3.73
C LEU A 126 -6.39 7.08 4.61
N LYS A 127 -7.51 7.74 4.86
CA LYS A 127 -8.73 7.10 5.34
C LYS A 127 -9.75 7.08 4.22
N VAL A 128 -10.24 5.90 3.86
CA VAL A 128 -11.13 5.70 2.72
C VAL A 128 -12.46 5.16 3.21
N ASP A 129 -13.55 5.73 2.70
CA ASP A 129 -14.89 5.22 2.94
C ASP A 129 -15.05 3.82 2.32
N LEU A 130 -15.45 2.86 3.16
CA LEU A 130 -15.50 1.44 2.82
C LEU A 130 -16.56 1.11 1.74
N GLU A 131 -17.57 1.96 1.58
CA GLU A 131 -18.68 1.72 0.66
C GLU A 131 -18.46 2.41 -0.70
N SER A 132 -18.17 3.71 -0.65
CA SER A 132 -18.06 4.59 -1.81
C SER A 132 -16.65 4.73 -2.36
N GLY A 133 -15.62 4.35 -1.59
CA GLY A 133 -14.22 4.53 -1.96
C GLY A 133 -13.74 5.98 -1.91
N LYS A 134 -14.50 6.91 -1.33
CA LYS A 134 -14.08 8.31 -1.20
C LYS A 134 -12.99 8.44 -0.13
N VAL A 135 -11.97 9.24 -0.40
CA VAL A 135 -11.01 9.65 0.63
C VAL A 135 -11.72 10.60 1.60
N LEU A 136 -11.73 10.23 2.87
CA LEU A 136 -12.33 10.99 3.97
C LEU A 136 -11.29 11.87 4.65
N GLU A 137 -10.09 11.32 4.85
CA GLU A 137 -8.99 12.00 5.54
C GLU A 137 -7.66 11.61 4.88
N SER A 138 -6.66 12.49 4.99
CA SER A 138 -5.30 12.21 4.56
C SER A 138 -4.30 12.76 5.57
N LEU A 139 -3.39 11.91 6.02
CA LEU A 139 -2.36 12.20 7.02
C LEU A 139 -1.02 12.26 6.31
N HIS A 140 -0.37 13.42 6.38
CA HIS A 140 0.83 13.71 5.61
C HIS A 140 2.01 14.01 6.55
N ASP A 141 3.17 13.44 6.23
CA ASP A 141 4.46 13.88 6.76
C ASP A 141 5.38 14.32 5.60
N PRO A 142 5.33 15.60 5.21
CA PRO A 142 6.18 16.13 4.15
C PRO A 142 7.65 16.27 4.56
N THR A 143 7.98 16.10 5.85
CA THR A 143 9.36 16.13 6.31
C THR A 143 10.06 14.79 6.13
N GLY A 144 9.30 13.74 5.83
CA GLY A 144 9.83 12.39 5.67
C GLY A 144 10.39 11.79 6.96
N ARG A 145 10.02 12.32 8.14
CA ARG A 145 10.38 11.69 9.42
C ARG A 145 9.70 10.33 9.52
N ILE A 146 8.46 10.23 9.10
CA ILE A 146 7.74 8.97 8.95
C ILE A 146 7.58 8.80 7.45
N SER A 147 8.39 7.93 6.84
CA SER A 147 8.25 7.55 5.44
C SER A 147 8.00 6.06 5.31
N ASP A 148 7.80 5.60 4.07
CA ASP A 148 7.67 4.18 3.76
C ASP A 148 6.64 3.48 4.66
N VAL A 149 5.46 4.10 4.78
CA VAL A 149 4.44 3.66 5.74
C VAL A 149 3.76 2.41 5.17
N THR A 150 4.00 1.27 5.82
CA THR A 150 3.47 -0.02 5.38
C THR A 150 2.30 -0.50 6.22
N THR A 151 2.05 0.10 7.38
CA THR A 151 0.93 -0.25 8.28
C THR A 151 0.42 0.99 9.00
N ALA A 152 -0.90 1.12 9.09
CA ALA A 152 -1.58 2.08 9.94
C ALA A 152 -2.67 1.34 10.75
N LEU A 153 -2.53 1.30 12.08
CA LEU A 153 -3.40 0.53 12.96
C LEU A 153 -3.75 1.34 14.20
N GLU A 154 -5.03 1.38 14.56
CA GLU A 154 -5.47 2.00 15.81
C GLU A 154 -5.13 1.12 17.01
N ASP A 155 -4.62 1.72 18.09
CA ASP A 155 -4.27 1.00 19.31
C ASP A 155 -5.44 0.81 20.30
N GLY A 156 -6.64 1.28 19.94
CA GLY A 156 -7.83 1.29 20.79
C GLY A 156 -7.78 2.28 21.95
N ARG A 157 -6.78 3.17 22.00
CA ARG A 157 -6.56 4.18 23.05
C ARG A 157 -6.44 5.59 22.47
N GLY A 158 -7.05 5.81 21.30
CA GLY A 158 -7.03 7.10 20.59
C GLY A 158 -5.71 7.41 19.89
N ASN A 159 -4.91 6.39 19.54
CA ASN A 159 -3.71 6.58 18.74
C ASN A 159 -3.71 5.70 17.50
N LEU A 160 -3.09 6.20 16.44
CA LEU A 160 -2.74 5.48 15.23
C LEU A 160 -1.24 5.12 15.29
N LEU A 161 -0.94 3.83 15.24
CA LEU A 161 0.40 3.28 15.15
C LEU A 161 0.78 3.13 13.69
N LEU A 162 1.95 3.64 13.32
CA LEU A 162 2.48 3.66 11.97
C LEU A 162 3.74 2.80 11.90
N GLY A 163 3.65 1.72 11.12
CA GLY A 163 4.76 0.81 10.81
C GLY A 163 5.40 1.16 9.47
N SER A 164 6.68 0.82 9.33
CA SER A 164 7.47 1.03 8.12
C SER A 164 8.56 -0.02 8.03
N ASP A 165 8.95 -0.38 6.82
CA ASP A 165 10.10 -1.25 6.51
C ASP A 165 11.43 -0.49 6.49
N ALA A 166 11.39 0.85 6.39
CA ALA A 166 12.58 1.71 6.37
C ALA A 166 12.89 2.38 7.71
N ASN A 167 11.88 2.58 8.57
CA ASN A 167 12.06 3.28 9.84
C ASN A 167 12.52 2.32 10.96
N TYR A 168 13.49 2.76 11.78
CA TYR A 168 13.95 2.01 12.97
C TYR A 168 13.04 2.17 14.20
N TYR A 169 11.79 2.60 14.00
CA TYR A 169 10.83 2.85 15.06
C TYR A 169 9.40 2.69 14.55
N VAL A 170 8.48 2.48 15.50
CA VAL A 170 7.04 2.63 15.28
C VAL A 170 6.64 4.05 15.64
N ALA A 171 6.04 4.76 14.70
CA ALA A 171 5.51 6.09 14.97
C ALA A 171 4.11 6.00 15.58
N LYS A 172 3.77 6.99 16.40
CA LYS A 172 2.46 7.11 17.03
C LYS A 172 1.88 8.49 16.79
N LEU A 173 0.70 8.53 16.21
CA LEU A 173 -0.09 9.75 16.02
C LEU A 173 -1.31 9.70 16.94
N LYS A 174 -1.64 10.82 17.58
CA LYS A 174 -2.87 10.94 18.38
C LYS A 174 -4.03 11.30 17.45
N LEU A 175 -5.13 10.57 17.54
CA LEU A 175 -6.39 10.81 16.81
C LEU A 175 -7.31 11.76 17.58
#